data_AF-A0A7S0FX15-F1
#
_entry.id   AF-A0A7S0FX15-F1
#
_cell.length_a   1.000
_cell.length_b   1.000
_cell.length_c   1.000
_cell.angle_alpha   90.00
_cell.angle_beta   90.00
_cell.angle_gamma   90.00
#
_symmetry.space_group_name_H-M   'P 1'
#
loop_
_entity.id
_entity.type
_entity.pdbx_description
1 polymer ?
#
loop_
_entity_poly.entity_id
_entity_poly.type
_entity_poly.pdbx_seq_one_letter_code
_entity_poly.pdbx_strand_id
1 'polypeptide(L)'
;WLAAAGLLGSFIGFFFVNTNEKGDGMNVNLGALMFALEKGMYIANFIFLVLAAVIVILLFGAESSDGWKMYGCVIIGLVTGMIIGKGTEYFTSFDYGPTKSIKDRARTGPATVVIQGMGVGMISTVLPTMVLAVA
;
A
#
# COMPACT_ATOMS: atom_id res chain seq x y z
N TRP A 1 -10.50 -19.89 -4.94
CA TRP A 1 -10.59 -19.83 -3.46
C TRP A 1 -9.82 -18.65 -2.88
N LEU A 2 -8.53 -18.45 -3.19
CA LEU A 2 -7.73 -17.33 -2.65
C LEU A 2 -8.35 -15.95 -2.96
N ALA A 3 -8.77 -15.68 -4.20
CA ALA A 3 -9.41 -14.41 -4.55
C ALA A 3 -10.73 -14.15 -3.78
N ALA A 4 -11.53 -15.20 -3.54
CA ALA A 4 -12.75 -15.10 -2.75
C ALA A 4 -12.46 -14.79 -1.28
N ALA A 5 -11.40 -15.40 -0.72
CA ALA A 5 -10.92 -15.10 0.63
C ALA A 5 -10.38 -13.67 0.75
N GLY A 6 -9.71 -13.17 -0.29
CA GLY A 6 -9.29 -11.77 -0.39
C GLY A 6 -10.46 -10.80 -0.41
N LEU A 7 -11.51 -11.10 -1.17
CA LEU A 7 -12.74 -10.31 -1.17
C LEU A 7 -13.40 -10.25 0.22
N LEU A 8 -13.49 -11.38 0.91
CA LEU A 8 -14.02 -11.43 2.28
C LEU A 8 -13.14 -10.64 3.26
N GLY A 9 -11.82 -10.79 3.15
CA GLY A 9 -10.86 -10.03 3.97
C GLY A 9 -10.99 -8.52 3.77
N SER A 10 -11.11 -8.06 2.52
CA SER A 10 -11.33 -6.65 2.19
C SER A 10 -12.68 -6.13 2.68
N PHE A 11 -13.73 -6.94 2.61
CA PHE A 11 -15.06 -6.58 3.10
C PHE A 11 -15.04 -6.33 4.62
N ILE A 12 -14.36 -7.19 5.38
CA ILE A 12 -14.20 -7.02 6.82
C ILE A 12 -13.28 -5.84 7.14
N GLY A 13 -12.17 -5.69 6.40
CA GLY A 13 -11.23 -4.58 6.56
C GLY A 13 -11.87 -3.20 6.33
N PHE A 14 -12.84 -3.11 5.42
CA PHE A 14 -13.59 -1.89 5.17
C PHE A 14 -14.32 -1.36 6.41
N PHE A 15 -14.93 -2.25 7.22
CA PHE A 15 -15.61 -1.85 8.45
C PHE A 15 -14.67 -1.31 9.53
N PHE A 16 -13.38 -1.66 9.46
CA PHE A 16 -12.36 -1.20 10.41
C PHE A 16 -11.69 0.12 10.01
N VAL A 17 -11.97 0.64 8.80
CA VAL A 17 -11.58 1.99 8.41
C VAL A 17 -12.48 2.96 9.15
N ASN A 18 -11.99 3.47 10.28
CA ASN A 18 -12.67 4.49 11.05
C ASN A 18 -11.78 5.72 11.16
N THR A 19 -12.27 6.87 10.67
CA THR A 19 -11.60 8.16 10.80
C THR A 19 -12.23 8.91 11.97
N ASN A 20 -11.39 9.38 12.90
CA ASN A 20 -11.84 10.08 14.11
C ASN A 20 -11.88 11.61 13.93
N GLU A 21 -11.47 12.11 12.76
CA GLU A 21 -11.67 13.50 12.38
C GLU A 21 -13.15 13.72 12.01
N LYS A 22 -13.89 14.34 12.94
CA LYS A 22 -15.15 15.03 12.62
C LYS A 22 -14.86 16.02 11.48
N GLY A 23 -15.57 15.86 10.36
CA GLY A 23 -15.45 16.74 9.21
C GLY A 23 -15.91 18.16 9.50
N ASP A 24 -15.06 18.97 10.14
CA ASP A 24 -15.19 20.42 10.23
C ASP A 24 -14.20 21.08 9.24
N GLY A 25 -14.62 21.12 7.98
CA GLY A 25 -14.05 22.01 6.97
C GLY A 25 -12.60 21.77 6.53
N MET A 26 -12.05 22.77 5.83
CA MET A 26 -10.76 22.82 5.09
C MET A 26 -9.48 22.61 5.93
N ASN A 27 -9.60 22.05 7.14
CA ASN A 27 -8.50 21.68 8.05
C ASN A 27 -8.49 20.16 8.31
N VAL A 28 -8.70 19.35 7.27
CA VAL A 28 -8.46 17.92 7.35
C VAL A 28 -6.95 17.67 7.36
N ASN A 29 -6.42 17.09 8.44
CA ASN A 29 -5.09 16.50 8.41
C ASN A 29 -5.11 15.35 7.41
N LEU A 30 -4.70 15.62 6.17
CA LEU A 30 -4.67 14.62 5.11
C LEU A 30 -3.83 13.40 5.50
N GLY A 31 -2.82 13.61 6.35
CA GLY A 31 -2.05 12.54 6.98
C GLY A 31 -2.87 11.63 7.91
N ALA A 32 -3.84 12.16 8.66
CA ALA A 32 -4.72 11.35 9.50
C ALA A 32 -5.69 10.50 8.65
N LEU A 33 -6.15 11.04 7.52
CA LEU A 33 -6.94 10.29 6.55
C LEU A 33 -6.13 9.17 5.90
N MET A 34 -4.89 9.45 5.49
CA MET A 34 -3.99 8.43 4.95
C MET A 34 -3.71 7.36 6.00
N PHE A 35 -3.45 7.73 7.25
CA PHE A 35 -3.24 6.77 8.33
C PHE A 35 -4.48 5.89 8.61
N ALA A 36 -5.69 6.46 8.54
CA ALA A 36 -6.93 5.68 8.66
C ALA A 36 -7.09 4.66 7.51
N LEU A 37 -6.72 5.05 6.29
CA LEU A 37 -6.74 4.17 5.12
C LEU A 37 -5.68 3.06 5.23
N GLU A 38 -4.45 3.42 5.61
CA GLU A 38 -3.37 2.47 5.83
C GLU A 38 -3.71 1.45 6.91
N LYS A 39 -4.31 1.90 8.02
CA LYS A 39 -4.77 1.01 9.09
C LYS A 39 -5.78 -0.02 8.57
N GLY A 40 -6.75 0.41 7.76
CA GLY A 40 -7.70 -0.50 7.13
C GLY A 40 -7.03 -1.50 6.19
N MET A 41 -6.09 -1.04 5.37
CA MET A 41 -5.32 -1.89 4.46
C MET A 41 -4.47 -2.92 5.22
N TYR A 42 -3.82 -2.54 6.32
CA TYR A 42 -3.04 -3.47 7.15
C TYR A 42 -3.92 -4.54 7.80
N ILE A 43 -5.10 -4.15 8.29
CA ILE A 43 -6.06 -5.10 8.88
C ILE A 43 -6.58 -6.07 7.80
N ALA A 44 -6.94 -5.56 6.61
CA ALA A 44 -7.37 -6.39 5.49
C ALA A 44 -6.28 -7.40 5.06
N ASN A 45 -5.03 -6.93 4.95
CA ASN A 45 -3.87 -7.78 4.60
C ASN A 45 -3.62 -8.86 5.66
N PHE A 46 -3.75 -8.52 6.95
CA PHE A 46 -3.59 -9.48 8.04
C PHE A 46 -4.69 -10.56 8.01
N ILE A 47 -5.95 -10.16 7.82
CA ILE A 47 -7.08 -11.09 7.68
C ILE A 47 -6.88 -12.01 6.47
N PHE A 48 -6.44 -11.45 5.34
CA PHE A 48 -6.15 -12.23 4.14
C PHE A 48 -5.04 -13.26 4.36
N LEU A 49 -3.95 -12.90 5.07
CA LEU A 49 -2.88 -13.83 5.41
C LEU A 49 -3.40 -15.04 6.21
N VAL A 50 -4.20 -14.79 7.24
CA VAL A 50 -4.78 -15.86 8.08
C VAL A 50 -5.70 -16.76 7.25
N LEU A 51 -6.58 -16.17 6.43
CA LEU A 51 -7.46 -16.94 5.57
C LEU A 51 -6.69 -17.74 4.51
N ALA A 52 -5.63 -17.17 3.94
CA ALA A 52 -4.78 -17.86 2.97
C ALA A 52 -4.08 -19.08 3.62
N ALA A 53 -3.59 -18.95 4.86
CA ALA A 53 -2.99 -20.07 5.60
C ALA A 53 -4.00 -21.21 5.85
N VAL A 54 -5.22 -20.87 6.30
CA VAL A 54 -6.28 -21.86 6.53
C VAL A 54 -6.64 -22.60 5.26
N ILE A 55 -6.74 -21.89 4.12
CA ILE A 55 -7.10 -22.49 2.84
C ILE A 55 -5.99 -23.42 2.33
N VAL A 56 -4.72 -23.06 2.53
CA VAL A 56 -3.58 -23.93 2.16
C VAL A 56 -3.59 -25.22 2.97
N ILE A 57 -3.84 -25.14 4.29
CA ILE A 57 -3.93 -26.31 5.17
C ILE A 57 -5.10 -27.22 4.76
N LEU A 58 -6.26 -26.64 4.43
CA LEU A 58 -7.45 -27.40 4.04
C LEU A 58 -7.34 -28.10 2.68
N LEU A 59 -6.65 -27.50 1.71
CA LEU A 59 -6.50 -28.09 0.37
C LEU A 59 -5.33 -29.07 0.25
N PHE A 60 -4.17 -28.77 0.86
CA PHE A 60 -2.94 -29.55 0.67
C PHE A 60 -2.59 -30.44 1.85
N GLY A 61 -3.27 -30.30 3.00
CA GLY A 61 -2.92 -30.96 4.25
C GLY A 61 -1.73 -30.30 4.95
N ALA A 62 -1.67 -30.40 6.28
CA ALA A 62 -0.69 -29.70 7.11
C ALA A 62 0.77 -30.12 6.85
N GLU A 63 0.99 -31.34 6.33
CA GLU A 63 2.31 -31.93 6.14
C GLU A 63 2.88 -31.75 4.72
N SER A 64 2.11 -31.19 3.78
CA SER A 64 2.58 -30.99 2.40
C SER A 64 3.56 -29.81 2.33
N SER A 65 4.84 -30.11 2.05
CA SER A 65 5.89 -29.10 1.80
C SER A 65 5.51 -28.13 0.68
N ASP A 66 4.82 -28.61 -0.35
CA ASP A 66 4.44 -27.78 -1.50
C ASP A 66 3.34 -26.77 -1.17
N GLY A 67 2.44 -27.08 -0.23
CA GLY A 67 1.44 -26.13 0.25
C GLY A 67 2.07 -24.93 0.94
N TRP A 68 3.07 -25.17 1.79
CA TRP A 68 3.81 -24.10 2.46
C TRP A 68 4.67 -23.27 1.51
N LYS A 69 5.23 -23.86 0.44
CA LYS A 69 5.91 -23.10 -0.62
C LYS A 69 4.96 -22.14 -1.33
N MET A 70 3.75 -22.59 -1.69
CA MET A 70 2.74 -21.73 -2.32
C MET A 70 2.29 -20.60 -1.38
N TYR A 71 2.14 -20.89 -0.08
CA TYR A 71 1.86 -19.86 0.92
C TYR A 71 2.99 -18.82 1.02
N GLY A 72 4.25 -19.27 0.92
CA GLY A 72 5.42 -18.39 0.83
C GLY A 72 5.33 -17.41 -0.34
N CYS A 73 4.94 -17.86 -1.53
CA CYS A 73 4.73 -16.98 -2.69
C CYS A 73 3.65 -15.92 -2.43
N VAL A 74 2.57 -16.28 -1.73
CA VAL A 74 1.50 -15.33 -1.36
C VAL A 74 2.02 -14.26 -0.40
N ILE A 75 2.82 -14.65 0.60
CA ILE A 75 3.44 -13.69 1.53
C ILE A 75 4.36 -12.73 0.77
N ILE A 76 5.21 -13.24 -0.12
CA ILE A 76 6.15 -12.42 -0.90
C ILE A 76 5.38 -11.38 -1.73
N GLY A 77 4.35 -11.80 -2.47
CA GLY A 77 3.53 -10.88 -3.25
C GLY A 77 2.83 -9.82 -2.40
N LEU A 78 2.33 -10.20 -1.22
CA LEU A 78 1.64 -9.29 -0.30
C LEU A 78 2.59 -8.28 0.34
N VAL A 79 3.79 -8.71 0.76
CA VAL A 79 4.84 -7.81 1.29
C VAL A 79 5.34 -6.86 0.21
N THR A 80 5.58 -7.37 -1.00
CA THR A 80 5.96 -6.56 -2.17
C THR A 80 4.93 -5.48 -2.46
N GLY A 81 3.64 -5.84 -2.50
CA GLY A 81 2.55 -4.88 -2.67
C GLY A 81 2.53 -3.79 -1.60
N MET A 82 2.74 -4.15 -0.33
CA MET A 82 2.80 -3.19 0.77
C MET A 82 3.98 -2.21 0.64
N ILE A 83 5.16 -2.70 0.26
CA ILE A 83 6.34 -1.85 0.06
C ILE A 83 6.10 -0.87 -1.10
N ILE A 84 5.53 -1.34 -2.20
CA ILE A 84 5.17 -0.49 -3.34
C ILE A 84 4.15 0.57 -2.92
N GLY A 85 3.13 0.19 -2.13
CA GLY A 85 2.15 1.13 -1.59
C GLY A 85 2.78 2.24 -0.76
N LYS A 86 3.64 1.88 0.21
CA LYS A 86 4.39 2.84 1.04
C LYS A 86 5.32 3.74 0.23
N GLY A 87 6.01 3.18 -0.75
CA GLY A 87 6.84 3.95 -1.68
C GLY A 87 5.99 4.97 -2.46
N THR A 88 4.84 4.53 -2.96
CA THR A 88 3.91 5.41 -3.68
C THR A 88 3.40 6.54 -2.80
N GLU A 89 3.05 6.27 -1.54
CA GLU A 89 2.67 7.31 -0.58
C GLU A 89 3.80 8.32 -0.35
N TYR A 90 5.04 7.84 -0.18
CA TYR A 90 6.21 8.72 0.00
C TYR A 90 6.40 9.72 -1.14
N PHE A 91 6.17 9.30 -2.39
CA PHE A 91 6.31 10.18 -3.56
C PHE A 91 5.07 11.03 -3.88
N THR A 92 3.92 10.74 -3.28
CA THR A 92 2.64 11.41 -3.59
C THR A 92 2.09 12.26 -2.45
N SER A 93 2.39 11.95 -1.18
CA SER A 93 1.90 12.72 -0.04
C SER A 93 2.63 14.05 0.11
N PHE A 94 1.89 15.08 0.54
CA PHE A 94 2.36 16.45 0.71
C PHE A 94 3.30 16.62 1.91
N ASP A 95 3.34 15.64 2.80
CA ASP A 95 4.16 15.66 4.01
C ASP A 95 5.63 15.26 3.74
N TYR A 96 5.90 14.59 2.62
CA TYR A 96 7.23 14.08 2.31
C TYR A 96 8.05 15.01 1.42
N GLY A 97 9.38 14.82 1.47
CA GLY A 97 10.37 15.61 0.75
C GLY A 97 10.17 15.71 -0.77
N PRO A 98 9.82 14.63 -1.51
CA PRO A 98 9.66 14.69 -2.96
C PRO A 98 8.59 15.70 -3.39
N THR A 99 7.41 15.63 -2.78
CA THR A 99 6.28 16.53 -3.08
C THR A 99 6.55 17.96 -2.61
N LYS A 100 7.19 18.13 -1.45
CA LYS A 100 7.63 19.45 -0.96
C LYS A 100 8.62 20.12 -1.93
N SER A 101 9.54 19.34 -2.51
CA SER A 101 10.48 19.86 -3.52
C SER A 101 9.78 20.42 -4.75
N ILE A 102 8.70 19.78 -5.21
CA ILE A 102 7.89 20.25 -6.34
C ILE A 102 7.18 21.55 -5.97
N LYS A 103 6.61 21.62 -4.76
CA LYS A 103 5.95 22.82 -4.23
C LYS A 103 6.91 24.02 -4.20
N ASP A 104 8.14 23.82 -3.75
CA ASP A 104 9.10 24.92 -3.63
C ASP A 104 9.53 25.50 -4.99
N ARG A 105 9.53 24.67 -6.04
CA ARG A 105 9.75 25.10 -7.44
C ARG A 105 8.59 25.91 -8.00
N ALA A 106 7.42 25.92 -7.36
CA ALA A 106 6.33 26.81 -7.78
C ALA A 106 6.69 28.30 -7.67
N ARG A 107 7.64 28.65 -6.79
CA ARG A 107 8.14 30.04 -6.67
C ARG A 107 8.86 30.54 -7.92
N THR A 108 9.44 29.64 -8.72
CA THR A 108 10.20 29.98 -9.94
C THR A 108 9.37 29.92 -11.21
N GLY A 109 8.07 29.59 -11.12
CA GLY A 109 7.12 29.61 -12.22
C GLY A 109 6.63 28.21 -12.65
N PRO A 110 5.53 28.15 -13.43
CA PRO A 110 4.83 26.90 -13.74
C PRO A 110 5.67 25.90 -14.53
N ALA A 111 6.54 26.38 -15.44
CA ALA A 111 7.43 25.51 -16.21
C ALA A 111 8.38 24.70 -15.31
N THR A 112 8.91 25.32 -14.25
CA THR A 112 9.84 24.64 -13.33
C THR A 112 9.15 23.60 -12.44
N VAL A 113 7.85 23.76 -12.16
CA VAL A 113 7.04 22.75 -11.46
C VAL A 113 6.87 21.52 -12.32
N VAL A 114 6.56 21.69 -13.61
CA VAL A 114 6.40 20.56 -14.54
C VAL A 114 7.69 19.78 -14.69
N ILE A 115 8.82 20.47 -14.87
CA ILE A 115 10.14 19.82 -15.00
C ILE A 115 10.48 19.04 -13.72
N GLN A 116 10.30 19.65 -12.54
CA GLN A 116 10.57 18.98 -11.26
C GLN A 116 9.63 17.79 -11.04
N GLY A 117 8.35 17.94 -11.36
CA GLY A 117 7.35 16.89 -11.24
C GLY A 117 7.65 15.69 -12.12
N MET A 118 8.03 15.91 -13.38
CA MET A 118 8.48 14.82 -14.27
C MET A 118 9.75 14.15 -13.74
N GLY A 119 10.71 14.94 -13.24
CA GLY A 119 11.94 14.40 -12.65
C GLY A 119 11.67 13.49 -11.45
N VAL A 120 10.86 13.95 -10.49
CA VAL A 120 10.47 13.15 -9.32
C VAL A 120 9.66 11.93 -9.72
N GLY A 121 8.77 12.05 -10.72
CA GLY A 121 8.01 10.92 -11.26
C GLY A 121 8.88 9.84 -11.90
N MET A 122 9.96 10.21 -12.61
CA MET A 122 10.91 9.22 -13.13
C MET A 122 11.65 8.51 -11.99
N ILE A 123 12.05 9.24 -10.95
CA ILE A 123 12.75 8.67 -9.79
C ILE A 123 11.84 7.72 -8.99
N SER A 124 10.54 8.01 -8.88
CA SER A 124 9.62 7.19 -8.10
C SER A 124 9.46 5.77 -8.64
N THR A 125 9.73 5.53 -9.92
CA THR A 125 9.64 4.19 -10.55
C THR A 125 10.76 3.24 -10.14
N VAL A 126 11.89 3.75 -9.64
CA VAL A 126 13.06 2.93 -9.29
C VAL A 126 12.73 1.98 -8.14
N LEU A 127 12.04 2.49 -7.10
CA LEU A 127 11.70 1.69 -5.93
C LEU A 127 10.74 0.54 -6.27
N PRO A 128 9.59 0.76 -6.94
CA PRO A 128 8.71 -0.32 -7.37
C PRO A 128 9.40 -1.35 -8.27
N THR A 129 10.24 -0.89 -9.20
CA THR A 129 10.95 -1.78 -10.15
C THR A 129 11.95 -2.68 -9.43
N MET A 130 12.73 -2.12 -8.50
CA MET A 130 13.71 -2.89 -7.72
C MET A 130 13.03 -3.91 -6.80
N VAL A 131 11.94 -3.52 -6.15
CA VAL A 131 11.19 -4.43 -5.25
C VAL A 131 10.58 -5.57 -6.06
N LEU A 132 10.02 -5.28 -7.24
CA LEU A 132 9.46 -6.31 -8.12
C LEU A 132 10.53 -7.28 -8.66
N ALA A 133 11.75 -6.80 -8.91
CA ALA A 133 12.84 -7.65 -9.41
C ALA A 133 13.39 -8.62 -8.36
N VAL A 134 13.24 -8.31 -7.07
CA VAL A 134 13.67 -9.15 -5.94
C VAL A 134 12.60 -10.14 -5.50
N ALA A 135 11.33 -9.80 -5.74
CA ALA A 135 10.15 -10.59 -5.39
C ALA A 135 9.95 -11.78 -6.33
#